data_AF-A0A7X8FAV1-F1
#
_entry.id   AF-A0A7X8FAV1-F1
#
_cell.length_a   1.000
_cell.length_b   1.000
_cell.length_c   1.000
_cell.angle_alpha   90.00
_cell.angle_beta   90.00
_cell.angle_gamma   90.00
#
_symmetry.space_group_name_H-M   'P 1'
#
loop_
_entity.id
_entity.type
_entity.pdbx_description
1 polymer ?
#
loop_
_entity_poly.entity_id
_entity_poly.type
_entity_poly.pdbx_seq_one_letter_code
_entity_poly.pdbx_strand_id
1 'polypeptide(L)'
;MKKNVVEDLQVDDLPADDGSGLIISWKPLHRSKRIIEYRIYRGVHPDTLFFLQSVQVNVNTGVAADRMFFYDSDGSDFIDISSPGKLRKEKQQDAKSPLYRKIPRDMELAARLSEKFDVYSIVERSPFYYKGVKAFSADEEDSTVYAGYQFKHQNLQATLKPGE
;
A
#
# COMPACT_ATOMS: atom_id res chain seq x y z
N MET A 1 13.57 -10.42 -24.97
CA MET A 1 12.41 -9.59 -24.59
C MET A 1 12.89 -8.17 -24.38
N LYS A 2 12.28 -7.15 -25.02
CA LYS A 2 12.59 -5.75 -24.70
C LYS A 2 12.05 -5.46 -23.28
N LYS A 3 12.94 -5.14 -22.35
CA LYS A 3 12.59 -4.82 -20.96
C LYS A 3 11.74 -3.54 -20.95
N ASN A 4 10.64 -3.54 -20.21
CA ASN A 4 9.81 -2.35 -19.98
C ASN A 4 10.25 -1.74 -18.65
N VAL A 5 11.33 -0.97 -18.72
CA VAL A 5 11.89 -0.26 -17.57
C VAL A 5 11.57 1.21 -17.76
N VAL A 6 10.96 1.82 -16.75
CA VAL A 6 10.74 3.27 -16.73
C VAL A 6 12.08 3.99 -16.54
N GLU A 7 12.21 5.16 -17.14
CA GLU A 7 13.38 6.02 -17.01
C GLU A 7 13.05 7.20 -16.08
N ASP A 8 14.07 7.81 -15.49
CA ASP A 8 13.97 9.03 -14.68
C ASP A 8 12.92 8.95 -13.55
N LEU A 9 12.83 7.78 -12.90
CA LEU A 9 12.02 7.57 -11.71
C LEU A 9 12.59 8.42 -10.56
N GLN A 10 11.75 9.28 -10.01
CA GLN A 10 12.05 10.17 -8.90
C GLN A 10 10.94 10.04 -7.86
N VAL A 11 11.32 10.22 -6.60
CA VAL A 11 10.43 10.30 -5.45
C VAL A 11 10.83 11.54 -4.68
N ASP A 12 9.88 12.43 -4.48
CA ASP A 12 10.05 13.70 -3.79
C ASP A 12 8.97 13.82 -2.71
N ASP A 13 9.28 14.51 -1.60
CA ASP A 13 8.26 14.84 -0.60
C ASP A 13 7.22 15.79 -1.19
N LEU A 14 5.95 15.61 -0.80
CA LEU A 14 4.88 16.52 -1.18
C LEU A 14 5.12 17.90 -0.52
N PRO A 15 5.26 18.99 -1.30
CA PRO A 15 5.49 20.30 -0.71
C PRO A 15 4.31 20.78 0.14
N ALA A 16 4.62 21.38 1.29
CA ALA A 16 3.65 22.00 2.21
C ALA A 16 2.60 21.04 2.79
N ASP A 17 2.97 19.76 2.93
CA ASP A 17 2.24 18.71 3.64
C ASP A 17 2.84 18.49 5.05
N ASP A 18 2.24 17.64 5.89
CA ASP A 18 2.69 17.33 7.25
C ASP A 18 3.90 16.35 7.33
N GLY A 19 4.52 16.04 6.19
CA GLY A 19 5.61 15.10 5.97
C GLY A 19 5.16 13.69 5.55
N SER A 20 3.87 13.44 5.35
CA SER A 20 3.33 12.10 5.06
C SER A 20 3.16 11.79 3.57
N GLY A 21 3.11 12.81 2.72
CA GLY A 21 2.83 12.66 1.29
C GLY A 21 4.08 12.53 0.43
N LEU A 22 4.02 11.64 -0.57
CA LEU A 22 5.07 11.46 -1.57
C LEU A 22 4.57 11.79 -2.99
N ILE A 23 5.44 12.36 -3.81
CA ILE A 23 5.26 12.52 -5.25
C ILE A 23 6.21 11.55 -5.96
N ILE A 24 5.65 10.62 -6.72
CA ILE A 24 6.41 9.74 -7.58
C ILE A 24 6.29 10.25 -9.01
N SER A 25 7.42 10.44 -9.69
CA SER A 25 7.42 10.88 -11.09
C SER A 25 8.37 10.08 -11.96
N TRP A 26 8.01 9.87 -13.23
CA TRP A 26 8.83 9.09 -14.17
C TRP A 26 8.57 9.51 -15.61
N LYS A 27 9.50 9.16 -16.50
CA LYS A 27 9.30 9.31 -17.94
C LYS A 27 8.43 8.17 -18.47
N PRO A 28 7.29 8.46 -19.12
CA PRO A 28 6.41 7.42 -19.64
C PRO A 28 7.10 6.62 -20.75
N LEU A 29 6.85 5.32 -20.76
CA LEU A 29 7.21 4.43 -21.85
C LEU A 29 6.57 4.88 -23.16
N HIS A 30 7.37 4.87 -24.22
CA HIS A 30 6.90 5.22 -25.56
C HIS A 30 5.71 4.35 -26.00
N ARG A 31 4.73 4.95 -26.69
CA ARG A 31 3.49 4.29 -27.13
C ARG A 31 3.67 2.96 -27.88
N SER A 32 4.81 2.77 -28.56
CA SER A 32 5.13 1.50 -29.24
C SER A 32 5.22 0.31 -28.30
N LYS A 33 5.34 0.54 -26.98
CA LYS A 33 5.30 -0.50 -25.94
C LYS A 33 3.89 -1.01 -25.64
N ARG A 34 2.84 -0.29 -26.06
CA ARG A 34 1.42 -0.68 -25.93
C ARG A 34 1.03 -1.12 -24.51
N ILE A 35 1.57 -0.45 -23.49
CA ILE A 35 1.16 -0.69 -22.10
C ILE A 35 -0.28 -0.22 -21.88
N ILE A 36 -0.98 -0.88 -20.97
CA ILE A 36 -2.36 -0.53 -20.57
C ILE A 36 -2.40 0.22 -19.23
N GLU A 37 -1.40 0.03 -18.37
CA GLU A 37 -1.32 0.67 -17.06
C GLU A 37 0.12 0.71 -16.54
N TYR A 38 0.39 1.65 -15.64
CA TYR A 38 1.49 1.57 -14.69
C TYR A 38 0.94 1.08 -13.35
N ARG A 39 1.64 0.16 -12.70
CA ARG A 39 1.30 -0.30 -11.36
C ARG A 39 2.31 0.24 -10.36
N ILE A 40 1.81 0.93 -9.35
CA ILE A 40 2.59 1.51 -8.26
C ILE A 40 2.57 0.52 -7.10
N TYR A 41 3.74 0.27 -6.54
CA TYR A 41 3.92 -0.60 -5.39
C TYR A 41 4.71 0.15 -4.32
N ARG A 42 4.38 -0.12 -3.05
CA ARG A 42 5.03 0.48 -1.89
C ARG A 42 5.34 -0.60 -0.86
N GLY A 43 6.46 -0.45 -0.15
CA GLY A 43 6.83 -1.33 0.94
C GLY A 43 7.96 -0.74 1.76
N VAL A 44 8.10 -1.22 2.98
CA VAL A 44 9.15 -0.80 3.92
C VAL A 44 10.49 -1.52 3.68
N HIS A 45 10.49 -2.52 2.80
CA HIS A 45 11.67 -3.31 2.45
C HIS A 45 11.71 -3.54 0.93
N PRO A 46 12.89 -3.40 0.27
CA PRO A 46 13.00 -3.52 -1.19
C PRO A 46 12.54 -4.86 -1.75
N ASP A 47 12.65 -5.94 -0.96
CA ASP A 47 12.23 -7.28 -1.37
C ASP A 47 10.72 -7.54 -1.21
N THR A 48 9.97 -6.60 -0.64
CA THR A 48 8.54 -6.77 -0.36
C THR A 48 7.77 -5.48 -0.63
N LEU A 49 7.27 -5.36 -1.86
CA LEU A 49 6.47 -4.24 -2.32
C LEU A 49 5.02 -4.71 -2.55
N PHE A 50 4.07 -4.05 -1.91
CA PHE A 50 2.64 -4.33 -2.03
C PHE A 50 1.99 -3.41 -3.04
N PHE A 51 1.05 -3.95 -3.83
CA PHE A 51 0.31 -3.18 -4.81
C PHE A 51 -0.50 -2.08 -4.13
N LEU A 52 -0.26 -0.84 -4.55
CA LEU A 52 -0.96 0.34 -4.05
C LEU A 52 -2.08 0.72 -5.02
N GLN A 53 -1.73 1.08 -6.25
CA GLN A 53 -2.68 1.55 -7.25
C GLN A 53 -2.14 1.34 -8.67
N SER A 54 -3.02 1.44 -9.67
CA SER A 54 -2.62 1.55 -11.07
C SER A 54 -3.09 2.83 -11.74
N VAL A 55 -2.22 3.38 -12.60
CA VAL A 55 -2.50 4.53 -13.46
C VAL A 55 -2.74 4.00 -14.87
N GLN A 56 -3.97 4.15 -15.36
CA GLN A 56 -4.39 3.63 -16.66
C GLN A 56 -3.80 4.44 -17.82
N VAL A 57 -3.49 3.77 -18.92
CA VAL A 57 -2.90 4.35 -20.13
C VAL A 57 -3.71 3.92 -21.34
N ASN A 58 -4.05 4.87 -22.20
CA ASN A 58 -4.67 4.55 -23.48
C ASN A 58 -3.63 3.92 -24.41
N VAL A 59 -3.86 2.68 -24.85
CA VAL A 59 -2.91 1.91 -25.66
C VAL A 59 -2.63 2.55 -27.02
N ASN A 60 -3.60 3.28 -27.58
CA ASN A 60 -3.51 3.84 -28.93
C ASN A 60 -2.74 5.16 -28.93
N THR A 61 -3.02 6.02 -27.95
CA THR A 61 -2.41 7.35 -27.86
C THR A 61 -1.18 7.38 -26.95
N GLY A 62 -1.06 6.45 -26.01
CA GLY A 62 -0.07 6.48 -24.95
C GLY A 62 -0.29 7.64 -23.98
N VAL A 63 0.79 8.11 -23.36
CA VAL A 63 0.84 9.31 -22.54
C VAL A 63 1.41 10.44 -23.38
N ALA A 64 0.72 11.58 -23.46
CA ALA A 64 1.14 12.74 -24.25
C ALA A 64 2.14 13.64 -23.52
N ALA A 65 2.16 13.61 -22.19
CA ALA A 65 3.08 14.39 -21.37
C ALA A 65 4.48 13.77 -21.31
N ASP A 66 5.50 14.61 -21.15
CA ASP A 66 6.90 14.17 -21.01
C ASP A 66 7.19 13.48 -19.68
N ARG A 67 6.37 13.72 -18.66
CA ARG A 67 6.46 13.09 -17.34
C ARG A 67 5.08 12.62 -16.86
N MET A 68 5.10 11.54 -16.09
CA MET A 68 3.99 11.05 -15.30
C MET A 68 4.21 11.42 -13.83
N PHE A 69 3.11 11.59 -13.11
CA PHE A 69 3.10 11.87 -11.68
C PHE A 69 2.08 10.96 -10.99
N PHE A 70 2.40 10.51 -9.79
CA PHE A 70 1.53 9.83 -8.86
C PHE A 70 1.70 10.47 -7.48
N TYR A 71 0.59 10.85 -6.86
CA TYR A 71 0.57 11.50 -5.56
C TYR A 71 0.09 10.48 -4.52
N ASP A 72 0.96 10.12 -3.60
CA ASP A 72 0.70 9.22 -2.48
C ASP A 72 0.53 10.06 -1.21
N SER A 73 -0.56 10.83 -1.14
CA SER A 73 -0.81 11.81 -0.07
C SER A 73 -2.02 11.45 0.80
N ASP A 74 -2.86 10.53 0.34
CA ASP A 74 -4.07 10.15 1.05
C ASP A 74 -3.85 8.87 1.86
N GLY A 75 -4.61 8.73 2.94
CA GLY A 75 -4.70 7.48 3.68
C GLY A 75 -5.07 6.33 2.74
N SER A 76 -4.13 5.40 2.58
CA SER A 76 -4.30 4.24 1.72
C SER A 76 -4.91 3.07 2.49
N ASP A 77 -5.68 2.22 1.81
CA ASP A 77 -6.14 0.97 2.39
C ASP A 77 -4.93 0.08 2.70
N PHE A 78 -4.65 -0.09 3.99
CA PHE A 78 -3.54 -0.90 4.48
C PHE A 78 -3.95 -2.38 4.48
N ILE A 79 -5.02 -2.71 5.20
CA ILE A 79 -5.62 -4.05 5.23
C ILE A 79 -7.14 -3.91 5.22
N ASP A 80 -7.79 -4.55 4.26
CA ASP A 80 -9.25 -4.52 4.13
C ASP A 80 -9.84 -5.94 3.95
N ILE A 81 -11.15 -6.03 3.69
CA ILE A 81 -11.82 -7.31 3.44
C ILE A 81 -11.34 -8.02 2.16
N SER A 82 -10.81 -7.28 1.19
CA SER A 82 -10.24 -7.80 -0.06
C SER A 82 -8.79 -8.29 0.10
N SER A 83 -8.13 -7.92 1.19
CA SER A 83 -6.79 -8.39 1.52
C SER A 83 -6.74 -9.92 1.65
N PRO A 84 -5.70 -10.56 1.07
CA PRO A 84 -5.60 -12.01 1.08
C PRO A 84 -5.35 -12.54 2.49
N GLY A 85 -5.74 -13.78 2.77
CA GLY A 85 -5.48 -14.40 4.08
C GLY A 85 -4.01 -14.79 4.34
N LYS A 86 -3.15 -14.68 3.32
CA LYS A 86 -1.71 -14.93 3.41
C LYS A 86 -1.00 -14.18 2.30
N LEU A 87 0.32 -14.03 2.44
CA LEU A 87 1.16 -13.36 1.45
C LEU A 87 0.98 -13.98 0.04
N ARG A 88 0.70 -13.15 -0.96
CA ARG A 88 0.46 -13.57 -2.35
C ARG A 88 1.22 -12.68 -3.33
N LYS A 89 2.04 -13.30 -4.18
CA LYS A 89 2.72 -12.63 -5.29
C LYS A 89 1.71 -12.10 -6.32
N GLU A 90 2.13 -11.08 -7.04
CA GLU A 90 1.39 -10.59 -8.19
C GLU A 90 1.22 -11.67 -9.26
N LYS A 91 0.13 -11.58 -10.03
CA LYS A 91 -0.11 -12.54 -11.11
C LYS A 91 1.02 -12.43 -12.14
N GLN A 92 1.45 -13.58 -12.68
CA GLN A 92 2.48 -13.66 -13.73
C GLN A 92 3.87 -13.14 -13.30
N GLN A 93 4.11 -12.97 -12.00
CA GLN A 93 5.44 -12.73 -11.46
C GLN A 93 6.14 -14.05 -11.12
N ASP A 94 7.46 -14.07 -11.25
CA ASP A 94 8.27 -15.18 -10.80
C ASP A 94 8.33 -15.25 -9.27
N ALA A 95 8.80 -16.37 -8.73
CA ALA A 95 8.85 -16.58 -7.28
C ALA A 95 9.79 -15.60 -6.55
N LYS A 96 10.80 -15.05 -7.23
CA LYS A 96 11.80 -14.13 -6.66
C LYS A 96 11.41 -12.66 -6.84
N SER A 97 10.37 -12.34 -7.62
CA SER A 97 9.89 -10.97 -7.83
C SER A 97 9.51 -10.30 -6.50
N PRO A 98 9.92 -9.06 -6.21
CA PRO A 98 9.57 -8.38 -4.96
C PRO A 98 8.10 -7.94 -4.90
N LEU A 99 7.31 -8.20 -5.96
CA LEU A 99 5.97 -7.65 -6.12
C LEU A 99 4.89 -8.58 -5.56
N TYR A 100 4.14 -8.04 -4.61
CA TYR A 100 3.01 -8.68 -3.96
C TYR A 100 1.72 -7.93 -4.28
N ARG A 101 0.61 -8.62 -4.07
CA ARG A 101 -0.74 -8.01 -4.10
C ARG A 101 -0.92 -7.11 -2.87
N LYS A 102 -2.15 -6.92 -2.41
CA LYS A 102 -2.43 -6.25 -1.12
C LYS A 102 -1.75 -6.95 0.05
N ILE A 103 -1.46 -6.18 1.10
CA ILE A 103 -0.97 -6.66 2.39
C ILE A 103 -1.98 -7.69 2.93
N PRO A 104 -1.53 -8.89 3.36
CA PRO A 104 -2.44 -9.91 3.87
C PRO A 104 -3.06 -9.52 5.22
N ARG A 105 -4.19 -10.16 5.55
CA ARG A 105 -4.84 -10.10 6.87
C ARG A 105 -4.05 -10.90 7.91
N ASP A 106 -2.83 -10.46 8.15
CA ASP A 106 -1.83 -11.03 9.05
C ASP A 106 -1.38 -9.94 10.02
N MET A 107 -1.69 -10.11 11.31
CA MET A 107 -1.46 -9.08 12.32
C MET A 107 0.03 -8.88 12.61
N GLU A 108 0.84 -9.93 12.52
CA GLU A 108 2.27 -9.83 12.80
C GLU A 108 2.96 -9.01 11.71
N LEU A 109 2.62 -9.28 10.45
CA LEU A 109 3.10 -8.46 9.34
C LEU A 109 2.55 -7.03 9.43
N ALA A 110 1.27 -6.85 9.75
CA ALA A 110 0.66 -5.54 9.92
C ALA A 110 1.41 -4.72 10.99
N ALA A 111 1.72 -5.32 12.14
CA ALA A 111 2.45 -4.69 13.22
C ALA A 111 3.84 -4.22 12.77
N ARG A 112 4.62 -5.11 12.13
CA ARG A 112 5.96 -4.74 11.60
C ARG A 112 5.89 -3.60 10.58
N LEU A 113 4.93 -3.67 9.65
CA LEU A 113 4.76 -2.62 8.65
C LEU A 113 4.34 -1.29 9.33
N SER A 114 3.49 -1.34 10.35
CA SER A 114 3.00 -0.16 11.08
C SER A 114 4.08 0.66 11.80
N GLU A 115 5.30 0.13 11.95
CA GLU A 115 6.42 0.93 12.45
C GLU A 115 6.66 2.18 11.58
N LYS A 116 6.36 2.10 10.28
CA LYS A 116 6.56 3.15 9.27
C LYS A 116 5.29 3.92 8.89
N PHE A 117 4.13 3.54 9.44
CA PHE A 117 2.84 4.13 9.10
C PHE A 117 2.05 4.52 10.34
N ASP A 118 1.29 5.60 10.26
CA ASP A 118 0.21 5.86 11.19
C ASP A 118 -1.03 5.08 10.74
N VAL A 119 -1.47 4.14 11.57
CA VAL A 119 -2.52 3.19 11.23
C VAL A 119 -3.82 3.53 11.95
N TYR A 120 -4.90 3.66 11.18
CA TYR A 120 -6.24 3.96 11.66
C TYR A 120 -7.16 2.76 11.42
N SER A 121 -7.87 2.32 12.46
CA SER A 121 -8.90 1.29 12.32
C SER A 121 -10.26 1.92 12.10
N ILE A 122 -10.93 1.49 11.02
CA ILE A 122 -12.30 1.86 10.69
C ILE A 122 -13.20 0.67 10.95
N VAL A 123 -14.09 0.81 11.92
CA VAL A 123 -15.06 -0.21 12.33
C VAL A 123 -16.46 0.32 12.06
N GLU A 124 -17.29 -0.47 11.39
CA GLU A 124 -18.69 -0.12 11.22
C GLU A 124 -19.43 -0.05 12.57
N ARG A 125 -20.47 0.78 12.66
CA ARG A 125 -21.21 1.02 13.90
C ARG A 125 -21.70 -0.26 14.57
N SER A 126 -22.30 -1.20 13.82
CA SER A 126 -22.85 -2.42 14.41
C SER A 126 -21.76 -3.35 14.98
N PRO A 127 -20.70 -3.71 14.21
CA PRO A 127 -19.55 -4.43 14.75
C PRO A 127 -18.89 -3.74 15.95
N PHE A 128 -18.80 -2.42 15.95
CA PHE A 128 -18.22 -1.66 17.06
C PHE A 128 -18.88 -2.00 18.40
N TYR A 129 -20.22 -2.03 18.45
CA TYR A 129 -20.97 -2.32 19.68
C TYR A 129 -21.08 -3.81 20.03
N TYR A 130 -21.11 -4.71 19.04
CA TYR A 130 -21.52 -6.11 19.27
C TYR A 130 -20.45 -7.15 18.95
N LYS A 131 -19.32 -6.76 18.35
CA LYS A 131 -18.27 -7.69 17.89
C LYS A 131 -16.89 -7.41 18.47
N GLY A 132 -16.78 -6.42 19.36
CA GLY A 132 -15.57 -6.19 20.13
C GLY A 132 -15.26 -7.37 21.05
N VAL A 133 -13.99 -7.74 21.15
CA VAL A 133 -13.47 -8.73 22.09
C VAL A 133 -12.44 -8.08 22.99
N LYS A 134 -12.22 -8.64 24.19
CA LYS A 134 -11.09 -8.19 25.01
C LYS A 134 -9.80 -8.60 24.32
N ALA A 135 -8.95 -7.62 24.04
CA ALA A 135 -7.59 -7.83 23.56
C ALA A 135 -6.60 -7.36 24.61
N PHE A 136 -5.43 -8.00 24.61
CA PHE A 136 -4.34 -7.72 25.53
C PHE A 136 -3.08 -7.48 24.70
N SER A 137 -2.16 -6.70 25.25
CA SER A 137 -0.85 -6.51 24.64
C SER A 137 -0.09 -7.84 24.56
N ALA A 138 0.88 -7.90 23.63
CA ALA A 138 1.89 -8.96 23.64
C ALA A 138 2.96 -8.73 24.72
N ASP A 139 3.02 -7.52 25.27
CA ASP A 139 3.86 -7.17 26.42
C ASP A 139 3.22 -7.67 27.72
N GLU A 140 3.92 -8.55 28.44
CA GLU A 140 3.44 -9.14 29.70
C GLU A 140 3.31 -8.11 30.83
N GLU A 141 4.02 -6.98 30.74
CA GLU A 141 3.94 -5.90 31.74
C GLU A 141 2.70 -5.01 31.53
N ASP A 142 2.10 -5.02 30.33
CA ASP A 142 0.90 -4.25 30.01
C ASP A 142 -0.38 -5.03 30.34
N SER A 143 -0.97 -4.72 31.49
CA SER A 143 -2.25 -5.26 31.94
C SER A 143 -3.49 -4.56 31.38
N THR A 144 -3.32 -3.58 30.48
CA THR A 144 -4.43 -2.82 29.88
C THR A 144 -5.32 -3.72 29.03
N VAL A 145 -6.63 -3.55 29.18
CA VAL A 145 -7.62 -4.25 28.35
C VAL A 145 -8.02 -3.34 27.19
N TYR A 146 -7.81 -3.83 25.98
CA TYR A 146 -8.15 -3.13 24.73
C TYR A 146 -9.41 -3.70 24.09
N ALA A 147 -10.05 -2.89 23.24
CA ALA A 147 -11.11 -3.33 22.36
C ALA A 147 -10.50 -3.94 21.08
N GLY A 148 -10.49 -5.27 20.99
CA GLY A 148 -10.03 -6.01 19.84
C GLY A 148 -11.13 -6.25 18.81
N TYR A 149 -10.77 -6.17 17.52
CA TYR A 149 -11.65 -6.50 16.41
C TYR A 149 -10.96 -7.47 15.44
N GLN A 150 -11.72 -8.39 14.87
CA GLN A 150 -11.23 -9.26 13.80
C GLN A 150 -11.15 -8.46 12.49
N PHE A 151 -10.20 -8.76 11.61
CA PHE A 151 -10.05 -8.10 10.30
C PHE A 151 -11.31 -8.12 9.41
N LYS A 152 -12.26 -9.04 9.60
CA LYS A 152 -13.53 -9.02 8.85
C LYS A 152 -14.53 -7.97 9.34
N HIS A 153 -14.23 -7.32 10.46
CA HIS A 153 -15.06 -6.32 11.12
C HIS A 153 -14.40 -4.93 11.15
N GLN A 154 -13.19 -4.81 10.60
CA GLN A 154 -12.46 -3.55 10.54
C GLN A 154 -11.66 -3.46 9.25
N ASN A 155 -11.52 -2.26 8.72
CA ASN A 155 -10.49 -1.95 7.73
C ASN A 155 -9.40 -1.15 8.44
N LEU A 156 -8.14 -1.40 8.08
CA LEU A 156 -7.02 -0.59 8.49
C LEU A 156 -6.66 0.33 7.34
N GLN A 157 -6.62 1.63 7.61
CA GLN A 157 -6.03 2.64 6.74
C GLN A 157 -4.68 3.06 7.29
N ALA A 158 -3.79 3.50 6.40
CA ALA A 158 -2.46 3.93 6.77
C ALA A 158 -2.01 5.14 5.97
N THR A 159 -1.43 6.10 6.68
CA THR A 159 -0.62 7.19 6.12
C THR A 159 0.83 6.96 6.50
N LEU A 160 1.77 7.40 5.66
CA LEU A 160 3.19 7.33 5.99
C LEU A 160 3.48 8.23 7.20
N LYS A 161 4.38 7.81 8.08
CA LYS A 161 4.84 8.71 9.15
C LYS A 161 5.72 9.81 8.56
N PRO A 162 5.67 11.03 9.11
CA PRO A 162 6.54 12.11 8.68
C PRO A 162 8.03 11.73 8.70
N GLY A 163 8.69 11.87 7.54
CA GLY A 163 10.14 11.63 7.39
C GLY A 163 10.55 10.18 7.11
N GLU A 164 9.61 9.30 6.76
CA GLU A 164 9.87 7.94 6.26
C GLU A 164 9.97 7.82 4.75
#